data_AF-A0A7J6R9W0-F1
#
_entry.id   AF-A0A7J6R9W0-F1
#
_cell.length_a   1.000
_cell.length_b   1.000
_cell.length_c   1.000
_cell.angle_alpha   90.00
_cell.angle_beta   90.00
_cell.angle_gamma   90.00
#
_symmetry.space_group_name_H-M   'P 1'
#
loop_
_entity.id
_entity.type
_entity.pdbx_description
1 polymer ?
#
loop_
_entity_poly.entity_id
_entity_poly.type
_entity_poly.pdbx_seq_one_letter_code
_entity_poly.pdbx_strand_id
1 'polypeptide(L)'
;MPLRYFGERIIVDLVPDGRNIPVTNANRYEYVERIIDWKLNESIARQFWSFKRGFDKCIGQSVLFQRLFKSPSDLELLICGTKELDFEALRSNTIYDDGFTKDSPVIQWFWDALLSPGCTEDDKSRLLLFITGSSRAPPNGLNSVESRITISRMGPDSDRLPQAHTCFNHLLLPEYSSAEKLRKMIRLAIENCTGFGLI
;
A
#
# COMPACT_ATOMS: atom_id res chain seq x y z
N MET A 1 -20.23 -10.87 -17.97
CA MET A 1 -19.15 -11.39 -17.08
C MET A 1 -19.78 -12.18 -15.93
N PRO A 2 -19.32 -13.40 -15.58
CA PRO A 2 -19.84 -14.13 -14.42
C PRO A 2 -19.32 -13.49 -13.12
N LEU A 3 -20.22 -13.02 -12.27
CA LEU A 3 -19.90 -12.30 -11.04
C LEU A 3 -20.60 -12.95 -9.85
N ARG A 4 -19.96 -12.98 -8.68
CA ARG A 4 -20.57 -13.52 -7.46
C ARG A 4 -21.22 -12.39 -6.65
N TYR A 5 -22.54 -12.39 -6.55
CA TYR A 5 -23.32 -11.48 -5.69
C TYR A 5 -23.98 -12.30 -4.59
N PHE A 6 -23.64 -12.05 -3.32
CA PHE A 6 -24.07 -12.85 -2.17
C PHE A 6 -23.91 -14.38 -2.35
N GLY A 7 -22.85 -14.80 -3.05
CA GLY A 7 -22.57 -16.22 -3.31
C GLY A 7 -23.18 -16.78 -4.60
N GLU A 8 -24.10 -16.05 -5.25
CA GLU A 8 -24.73 -16.47 -6.50
C GLU A 8 -24.01 -15.90 -7.73
N ARG A 9 -23.89 -16.72 -8.79
CA ARG A 9 -23.35 -16.25 -10.07
C ARG A 9 -24.43 -15.52 -10.85
N ILE A 10 -24.27 -14.22 -11.01
CA ILE A 10 -25.13 -13.39 -11.87
C ILE A 10 -24.38 -12.99 -13.14
N ILE A 11 -25.14 -12.91 -14.24
CA ILE A 11 -24.67 -12.36 -15.52
C ILE A 11 -25.35 -11.01 -15.69
N VAL A 12 -24.54 -9.97 -15.81
CA VAL A 12 -25.00 -8.61 -16.08
C VAL A 12 -24.46 -8.17 -17.43
N ASP A 13 -25.34 -7.60 -18.25
CA ASP A 13 -24.96 -6.92 -19.49
C ASP A 13 -24.57 -5.48 -19.14
N LEU A 14 -23.36 -5.08 -19.53
CA LEU A 14 -22.81 -3.75 -19.23
C LEU A 14 -23.38 -2.65 -20.13
N VAL A 15 -23.99 -3.07 -21.23
CA VAL A 15 -24.70 -2.25 -22.21
C VAL A 15 -25.94 -3.04 -22.64
N PRO A 16 -26.97 -2.40 -23.22
CA PRO A 16 -28.11 -3.11 -23.77
C PRO A 16 -27.66 -4.24 -24.71
N ASP A 17 -28.14 -5.46 -24.45
CA ASP A 17 -27.79 -6.67 -25.20
C ASP A 17 -26.28 -7.04 -25.20
N GLY A 18 -25.52 -6.57 -24.22
CA GLY A 18 -24.05 -6.69 -24.18
C GLY A 18 -23.50 -8.12 -24.26
N ARG A 19 -24.24 -9.14 -23.80
CA ARG A 19 -23.86 -10.56 -23.97
C ARG A 19 -23.69 -10.98 -25.43
N ASN A 20 -24.36 -10.32 -26.37
CA ASN A 20 -24.33 -10.63 -27.79
C ASN A 20 -23.33 -9.73 -28.56
N ILE A 21 -22.67 -8.80 -27.88
CA ILE A 21 -21.71 -7.88 -28.48
C ILE A 21 -20.29 -8.38 -28.20
N PRO A 22 -19.52 -8.83 -29.20
CA PRO A 22 -18.15 -9.26 -28.99
C PRO A 22 -17.25 -8.06 -28.65
N VAL A 23 -16.28 -8.28 -27.76
CA VAL A 23 -15.21 -7.31 -27.51
C VAL A 23 -14.22 -7.37 -28.66
N THR A 24 -13.97 -6.23 -29.28
CA THR A 24 -13.10 -6.01 -30.43
C THR A 24 -12.07 -4.92 -30.10
N ASN A 25 -11.04 -4.77 -30.94
CA ASN A 25 -10.07 -3.69 -30.74
C ASN A 25 -10.71 -2.28 -30.78
N ALA A 26 -11.84 -2.11 -31.46
CA ALA A 26 -12.54 -0.84 -31.55
C ALA A 26 -13.31 -0.48 -30.27
N ASN A 27 -13.92 -1.47 -29.58
CA ASN A 27 -14.76 -1.22 -28.40
C ASN A 27 -14.09 -1.59 -27.07
N ARG A 28 -12.82 -2.02 -27.08
CA ARG A 28 -12.10 -2.47 -25.87
C ARG A 28 -12.03 -1.41 -24.75
N TYR A 29 -11.88 -0.13 -25.10
CA TYR A 29 -11.80 0.96 -24.12
C TYR A 29 -13.13 1.17 -23.42
N GLU A 30 -14.22 1.23 -24.19
CA GLU A 30 -15.58 1.33 -23.67
C GLU A 30 -15.91 0.12 -22.78
N TYR A 31 -15.56 -1.09 -23.22
CA TYR A 31 -15.76 -2.30 -22.40
C TYR A 31 -15.06 -2.20 -21.04
N VAL A 32 -13.80 -1.75 -21.01
CA VAL A 32 -13.04 -1.57 -19.76
C VAL A 32 -13.67 -0.49 -18.88
N GLU A 33 -14.04 0.66 -19.46
CA GLU A 33 -14.71 1.75 -18.73
C GLU A 33 -16.01 1.27 -18.08
N ARG A 34 -16.86 0.55 -18.83
CA ARG A 34 -18.10 -0.02 -18.31
C ARG A 34 -17.89 -1.04 -17.21
N ILE A 35 -16.83 -1.85 -17.30
CA ILE A 35 -16.46 -2.77 -16.21
C ILE A 35 -16.08 -2.00 -14.95
N ILE A 36 -15.28 -0.94 -15.08
CA ILE A 36 -14.83 -0.12 -13.96
C ILE A 36 -16.04 0.53 -13.28
N ASP A 37 -16.92 1.17 -14.06
CA ASP A 37 -18.12 1.82 -13.57
C ASP A 37 -19.06 0.84 -12.87
N TRP A 38 -19.32 -0.33 -13.48
CA TRP A 38 -20.14 -1.36 -12.85
C TRP A 38 -19.55 -1.85 -11.52
N LYS A 39 -18.24 -2.12 -11.48
CA LYS A 39 -17.55 -2.64 -10.29
C LYS A 39 -17.49 -1.63 -9.15
N LEU A 40 -17.25 -0.36 -9.45
CA LEU A 40 -17.03 0.67 -8.43
C LEU A 40 -18.29 1.43 -8.05
N ASN A 41 -19.27 1.52 -8.95
CA ASN A 41 -20.49 2.31 -8.75
C ASN A 41 -21.73 1.43 -8.73
N GLU A 42 -22.10 0.80 -9.86
CA GLU A 42 -23.43 0.18 -10.00
C GLU A 42 -23.63 -1.03 -9.05
N SER A 43 -22.64 -1.91 -8.96
CA SER A 43 -22.72 -3.15 -8.17
C SER A 43 -22.87 -2.94 -6.67
N ILE A 44 -22.45 -1.78 -6.17
CA ILE A 44 -22.51 -1.40 -4.75
C ILE A 44 -23.47 -0.23 -4.48
N ALA A 45 -24.18 0.26 -5.51
CA ALA A 45 -24.94 1.51 -5.45
C ALA A 45 -25.89 1.57 -4.24
N ARG A 46 -26.63 0.49 -3.98
CA ARG A 46 -27.59 0.43 -2.87
C ARG A 46 -26.91 0.63 -1.50
N GLN A 47 -25.81 -0.09 -1.27
CA GLN A 47 -25.03 -0.03 -0.03
C GLN A 47 -24.37 1.34 0.11
N PHE A 48 -23.76 1.82 -0.97
CA PHE A 48 -23.10 3.11 -1.02
C PHE A 48 -24.07 4.26 -0.70
N TRP A 49 -25.23 4.32 -1.34
CA TRP A 49 -26.21 5.39 -1.08
C TRP A 49 -26.77 5.35 0.34
N SER A 50 -26.93 4.15 0.91
CA SER A 50 -27.36 4.00 2.30
C SER A 50 -26.30 4.53 3.27
N PHE A 51 -25.03 4.16 3.05
CA PHE A 51 -23.88 4.69 3.80
C PHE A 51 -23.77 6.21 3.65
N LYS A 52 -23.77 6.71 2.41
CA LYS A 52 -23.67 8.14 2.10
C LYS A 52 -24.76 8.95 2.78
N ARG A 53 -26.02 8.49 2.74
CA ARG A 53 -27.13 9.16 3.44
C ARG A 53 -26.89 9.24 4.95
N GLY A 54 -26.38 8.17 5.57
CA GLY A 54 -26.03 8.17 6.99
C GLY A 54 -24.89 9.14 7.29
N PHE A 55 -23.83 9.07 6.47
CA PHE A 55 -22.67 9.95 6.55
C PHE A 55 -23.10 11.42 6.44
N ASP A 56 -23.82 11.79 5.36
CA ASP A 56 -24.34 13.14 5.11
C ASP A 56 -25.18 13.68 6.28
N LYS A 57 -25.95 12.84 6.99
CA LYS A 57 -26.71 13.29 8.18
C LYS A 57 -25.80 13.69 9.34
N CYS A 58 -24.66 13.04 9.50
CA CYS A 58 -23.71 13.33 10.58
C CYS A 58 -22.83 14.56 10.26
N ILE A 59 -22.42 14.71 8.99
CA ILE A 59 -21.44 15.72 8.56
C ILE A 59 -22.04 16.91 7.80
N GLY A 60 -23.24 16.77 7.24
CA GLY A 60 -23.81 17.65 6.22
C GLY A 60 -24.16 19.08 6.66
N GLN A 61 -24.10 19.38 7.96
CA GLN A 61 -24.28 20.74 8.47
C GLN A 61 -22.94 21.44 8.81
N SER A 62 -21.82 20.74 8.72
CA SER A 62 -20.51 21.30 9.04
C SER A 62 -19.92 22.03 7.84
N VAL A 63 -19.97 23.37 7.87
CA VAL A 63 -19.32 24.25 6.88
C VAL A 63 -17.81 24.04 6.84
N LEU A 64 -17.20 23.67 7.98
CA LEU A 64 -15.79 23.31 8.07
C LEU A 64 -15.50 22.02 7.30
N PHE A 65 -16.37 21.02 7.45
CA PHE A 65 -16.26 19.76 6.71
C PHE A 65 -16.27 20.07 5.20
N GLN A 66 -17.30 20.73 4.67
CA GLN A 66 -17.42 21.02 3.24
C GLN A 66 -16.27 21.85 2.63
N ARG A 67 -15.54 22.66 3.43
CA ARG A 67 -14.41 23.47 2.96
C ARG A 67 -13.06 22.77 3.00
N LEU A 68 -12.92 21.72 3.81
CA LEU A 68 -11.67 21.00 4.02
C LEU A 68 -11.46 19.84 3.03
N PHE A 69 -12.52 19.27 2.43
CA PHE A 69 -12.37 18.23 1.40
C PHE A 69 -12.24 18.83 0.01
N LYS A 70 -11.01 18.88 -0.49
CA LYS A 70 -10.75 19.26 -1.90
C LYS A 70 -10.38 18.04 -2.73
N SER A 71 -9.94 16.95 -2.09
CA SER A 71 -9.57 15.69 -2.73
C SER A 71 -10.03 14.47 -1.91
N PRO A 72 -10.14 13.27 -2.53
CA PRO A 72 -10.35 12.02 -1.81
C PRO A 72 -9.29 11.75 -0.73
N SER A 73 -8.05 12.18 -0.97
CA SER A 73 -6.94 12.02 -0.02
C SER A 73 -7.13 12.84 1.26
N ASP A 74 -7.74 14.03 1.18
CA ASP A 74 -8.07 14.83 2.36
C ASP A 74 -9.13 14.14 3.25
N LEU A 75 -10.08 13.45 2.60
CA LEU A 75 -11.11 12.67 3.29
C LEU A 75 -10.52 11.46 4.00
N GLU A 76 -9.62 10.74 3.34
CA GLU A 76 -8.88 9.64 3.95
C GLU A 76 -8.06 10.14 5.15
N LEU A 77 -7.31 11.22 4.99
CA LEU A 77 -6.49 11.80 6.06
C LEU A 77 -7.32 12.22 7.27
N LEU A 78 -8.49 12.83 7.07
CA LEU A 78 -9.32 13.26 8.19
C LEU A 78 -9.96 12.08 8.93
N ILE A 79 -10.50 11.10 8.19
CA ILE A 79 -11.20 9.96 8.80
C ILE A 79 -10.20 9.01 9.48
N CYS A 80 -9.08 8.75 8.81
CA CYS A 80 -8.08 7.79 9.26
C CYS A 80 -6.98 8.42 10.11
N GLY A 81 -6.89 9.76 10.15
CA GLY A 81 -5.75 10.49 10.70
C GLY A 81 -4.48 10.35 9.83
N THR A 82 -3.42 11.06 10.22
CA THR A 82 -2.07 10.60 9.88
C THR A 82 -1.86 9.30 10.65
N LYS A 83 -1.71 8.18 9.94
CA LYS A 83 -1.17 6.98 10.58
C LYS A 83 0.31 7.25 10.83
N GLU A 84 0.63 7.87 11.96
CA GLU A 84 2.00 7.85 12.48
C GLU A 84 2.42 6.39 12.51
N LEU A 85 3.41 6.05 11.69
CA LEU A 85 3.88 4.69 11.62
C LEU A 85 4.87 4.52 12.77
N ASP A 86 4.46 3.78 13.80
CA ASP A 86 5.33 3.42 14.91
C ASP A 86 6.40 2.40 14.43
N PHE A 87 7.47 2.94 13.88
CA PHE A 87 8.60 2.16 13.39
C PHE A 87 9.42 1.54 14.52
N GLU A 88 9.30 2.03 15.75
CA GLU A 88 9.90 1.38 16.92
C GLU A 88 9.14 0.09 17.24
N ALA A 89 7.81 0.12 17.17
CA ALA A 89 6.98 -1.08 17.23
C ALA A 89 7.33 -2.07 16.12
N LEU A 90 7.47 -1.61 14.87
CA LEU A 90 7.89 -2.45 13.74
C LEU A 90 9.25 -3.11 13.99
N ARG A 91 10.22 -2.31 14.45
CA ARG A 91 11.57 -2.77 14.81
C ARG A 91 11.54 -3.84 15.89
N SER A 92 10.75 -3.64 16.94
CA SER A 92 10.67 -4.57 18.07
C SER A 92 10.10 -5.95 17.69
N ASN A 93 9.27 -6.00 16.65
CA ASN A 93 8.65 -7.22 16.14
C ASN A 93 9.38 -7.80 14.91
N THR A 94 10.47 -7.19 14.46
CA THR A 94 11.23 -7.66 13.28
C THR A 94 12.04 -8.91 13.58
N ILE A 95 11.98 -9.90 12.69
CA ILE A 95 12.85 -11.08 12.70
C ILE A 95 14.08 -10.82 11.84
N TYR A 96 15.25 -11.21 12.33
CA TYR A 96 16.50 -11.18 11.57
C TYR A 96 16.91 -12.61 11.22
N ASP A 97 17.29 -12.83 9.97
CA ASP A 97 17.60 -14.15 9.43
C ASP A 97 18.87 -14.11 8.55
N ASP A 98 19.33 -15.27 8.08
CA ASP A 98 20.54 -15.45 7.26
C ASP A 98 21.80 -14.80 7.87
N GLY A 99 21.95 -14.97 9.19
CA GLY A 99 23.12 -14.48 9.94
C GLY A 99 23.11 -12.97 10.20
N PHE A 100 21.99 -12.28 9.97
CA PHE A 100 21.77 -10.98 10.59
C PHE A 100 21.21 -11.12 12.00
N THR A 101 21.55 -10.15 12.83
CA THR A 101 21.03 -9.97 14.18
C THR A 101 20.73 -8.51 14.40
N LYS A 102 20.00 -8.18 15.47
CA LYS A 102 19.75 -6.79 15.87
C LYS A 102 21.03 -5.97 16.10
N ASP A 103 22.15 -6.64 16.39
CA ASP A 103 23.45 -6.03 16.69
C ASP A 103 24.35 -5.94 15.45
N SER A 104 23.92 -6.48 14.31
CA SER A 104 24.65 -6.36 13.05
C SER A 104 24.74 -4.88 12.62
N PRO A 105 25.91 -4.35 12.24
CA PRO A 105 26.06 -2.93 11.90
C PRO A 105 25.08 -2.45 10.83
N VAL A 106 24.88 -3.25 9.79
CA VAL A 106 23.94 -2.93 8.69
C VAL A 106 22.49 -2.83 9.16
N ILE A 107 22.09 -3.63 10.16
CA ILE A 107 20.75 -3.58 10.75
C ILE A 107 20.59 -2.35 11.64
N GLN A 108 21.62 -2.00 12.41
CA GLN A 108 21.61 -0.76 13.19
C GLN A 108 21.50 0.45 12.27
N TRP A 109 22.29 0.51 11.20
CA TRP A 109 22.21 1.60 10.21
C TRP A 109 20.86 1.66 9.50
N PHE A 110 20.23 0.52 9.23
CA PHE A 110 18.87 0.45 8.69
C PHE A 110 17.88 1.17 9.59
N TRP A 111 17.83 0.82 10.88
CA TRP A 111 16.90 1.45 11.81
C TRP A 111 17.27 2.91 12.12
N ASP A 112 18.56 3.22 12.27
CA ASP A 112 19.03 4.58 12.49
C ASP A 112 18.66 5.50 11.33
N ALA A 113 18.70 5.01 10.08
CA ALA A 113 18.26 5.78 8.93
C ALA A 113 16.78 6.15 9.02
N LEU A 114 15.92 5.19 9.40
CA LEU A 114 14.46 5.32 9.42
C LEU A 114 13.92 6.08 10.64
N LEU A 115 14.61 5.96 11.78
CA LEU A 115 14.28 6.64 13.03
C LEU A 115 14.98 8.00 13.14
N SER A 116 15.86 8.35 12.19
CA SER A 116 16.50 9.66 12.18
C SER A 116 15.49 10.79 11.95
N PRO A 117 15.70 11.99 12.53
CA PRO A 117 14.87 13.16 12.27
C PRO A 117 14.81 13.60 10.80
N GLY A 118 15.75 13.12 9.97
CA GLY A 118 15.80 13.41 8.54
C GLY A 118 14.93 12.49 7.68
N CYS A 119 14.35 11.43 8.25
CA CYS A 119 13.43 10.52 7.55
C CYS A 119 11.99 10.99 7.74
N THR A 120 11.31 11.28 6.64
CA THR A 120 9.93 11.79 6.67
C THR A 120 8.92 10.66 6.86
N GLU A 121 7.70 10.99 7.29
CA GLU A 121 6.61 9.99 7.35
C GLU A 121 6.26 9.43 5.96
N ASP A 122 6.50 10.19 4.88
CA ASP A 122 6.34 9.70 3.51
C ASP A 122 7.41 8.65 3.16
N ASP A 123 8.67 8.84 3.58
CA ASP A 123 9.72 7.84 3.39
C ASP A 123 9.39 6.53 4.15
N LYS A 124 8.90 6.64 5.39
CA LYS A 124 8.44 5.50 6.19
C LYS A 124 7.28 4.79 5.51
N SER A 125 6.29 5.54 5.04
CA SER A 125 5.13 5.01 4.30
C SER A 125 5.55 4.26 3.03
N ARG A 126 6.47 4.82 2.25
CA ARG A 126 7.01 4.18 1.04
C ARG A 126 7.83 2.94 1.35
N LEU A 127 8.62 2.94 2.43
CA LEU A 127 9.32 1.74 2.86
C LEU A 127 8.36 0.64 3.28
N LEU A 128 7.33 0.97 4.07
CA LEU A 128 6.33 0.00 4.48
C LEU A 128 5.63 -0.59 3.25
N LEU A 129 5.29 0.25 2.27
CA LEU A 129 4.75 -0.17 0.98
C LEU A 129 5.72 -1.08 0.23
N PHE A 130 7.00 -0.74 0.19
CA PHE A 130 8.04 -1.53 -0.47
C PHE A 130 8.16 -2.93 0.14
N ILE A 131 8.13 -3.05 1.47
CA ILE A 131 8.32 -4.33 2.18
C ILE A 131 7.05 -5.17 2.19
N THR A 132 5.89 -4.55 2.41
CA THR A 132 4.63 -5.25 2.74
C THR A 132 3.57 -5.16 1.64
N GLY A 133 3.78 -4.33 0.62
CA GLY A 133 2.75 -4.01 -0.36
C GLY A 133 1.64 -3.10 0.18
N SER A 134 1.76 -2.58 1.40
CA SER A 134 0.84 -1.61 1.99
C SER A 134 1.57 -0.43 2.61
N SER A 135 1.15 0.79 2.31
CA SER A 135 1.62 2.01 2.99
C SER A 135 0.96 2.22 4.37
N ARG A 136 0.16 1.26 4.84
CA ARG A 136 -0.69 1.41 6.03
C ARG A 136 -0.39 0.32 7.05
N ALA A 137 -0.28 0.72 8.31
CA ALA A 137 -0.30 -0.23 9.43
C ALA A 137 -1.64 -0.98 9.49
N PRO A 138 -1.63 -2.28 9.84
CA PRO A 138 -2.86 -3.04 10.10
C PRO A 138 -3.60 -2.45 11.32
N PRO A 139 -4.89 -2.79 11.51
CA PRO A 139 -5.70 -2.25 12.61
C PRO A 139 -5.07 -2.45 14.00
N ASN A 140 -4.31 -3.54 14.16
CA ASN A 140 -3.63 -3.90 15.41
C ASN A 140 -2.26 -3.22 15.60
N GLY A 141 -1.86 -2.33 14.69
CA GLY A 141 -0.58 -1.62 14.74
C GLY A 141 0.62 -2.44 14.24
N LEU A 142 1.80 -1.80 14.18
CA LEU A 142 3.02 -2.40 13.60
C LEU A 142 3.70 -3.45 14.49
N ASN A 143 3.28 -3.57 15.75
CA ASN A 143 3.71 -4.64 16.65
C ASN A 143 2.91 -5.95 16.47
N SER A 144 1.94 -5.99 15.55
CA SER A 144 1.10 -7.18 15.32
C SER A 144 1.85 -8.27 14.54
N VAL A 145 1.40 -9.53 14.67
CA VAL A 145 1.97 -10.64 13.87
C VAL A 145 1.81 -10.40 12.37
N GLU A 146 0.73 -9.73 11.97
CA GLU A 146 0.39 -9.42 10.58
C GLU A 146 1.35 -8.40 9.94
N SER A 147 1.90 -7.49 10.74
CA SER A 147 2.89 -6.49 10.33
C SER A 147 4.34 -6.93 10.55
N ARG A 148 4.57 -8.16 11.01
CA ARG A 148 5.91 -8.68 11.22
C ARG A 148 6.67 -8.71 9.90
N ILE A 149 7.86 -8.11 9.90
CA ILE A 149 8.80 -8.19 8.79
C ILE A 149 9.97 -9.12 9.15
N THR A 150 10.55 -9.74 8.12
CA THR A 150 11.80 -10.50 8.23
C THR A 150 12.88 -9.77 7.44
N ILE A 151 14.09 -9.61 7.99
CA ILE A 151 15.24 -9.03 7.29
C ILE A 151 16.33 -10.09 7.17
N SER A 152 16.64 -10.49 5.93
CA SER A 152 17.68 -11.47 5.60
C SER A 152 18.86 -10.82 4.88
N ARG A 153 20.04 -11.43 5.07
CA ARG A 153 21.26 -11.10 4.35
C ARG A 153 21.17 -11.48 2.88
N MET A 154 21.44 -10.53 1.98
CA MET A 154 21.51 -10.74 0.53
C MET A 154 22.96 -10.77 0.02
N GLY A 155 23.83 -11.51 0.70
CA GLY A 155 25.27 -11.58 0.40
C GLY A 155 26.06 -10.35 0.87
N PRO A 156 27.35 -10.25 0.46
CA PRO A 156 28.27 -9.21 0.92
C PRO A 156 27.92 -7.83 0.32
N ASP A 157 28.70 -6.82 0.70
CA ASP A 157 28.62 -5.48 0.10
C ASP A 157 28.60 -5.55 -1.43
N SER A 158 27.64 -4.85 -2.04
CA SER A 158 27.48 -4.79 -3.49
C SER A 158 26.67 -3.55 -3.86
N ASP A 159 26.56 -3.27 -5.16
CA ASP A 159 25.72 -2.16 -5.67
C ASP A 159 24.30 -2.61 -6.00
N ARG A 160 23.92 -3.84 -5.60
CA ARG A 160 22.55 -4.33 -5.71
C ARG A 160 21.65 -3.53 -4.77
N LEU A 161 20.45 -3.23 -5.23
CA LEU A 161 19.41 -2.64 -4.39
C LEU A 161 18.85 -3.68 -3.43
N PRO A 162 18.30 -3.26 -2.26
CA PRO A 162 17.50 -4.16 -1.45
C PRO A 162 16.33 -4.70 -2.25
N GLN A 163 15.88 -5.91 -1.93
CA GLN A 163 14.74 -6.54 -2.57
C GLN A 163 13.68 -6.89 -1.53
N ALA A 164 12.41 -6.91 -1.93
CA ALA A 164 11.32 -7.27 -1.04
C ALA A 164 10.45 -8.36 -1.66
N HIS A 165 10.05 -9.32 -0.83
CA HIS A 165 8.99 -10.26 -1.14
C HIS A 165 7.76 -9.88 -0.32
N THR A 166 6.91 -9.04 -0.92
CA THR A 166 5.74 -8.45 -0.26
C THR A 166 4.75 -9.48 0.27
N CYS A 167 4.60 -10.62 -0.41
CA CYS A 167 3.75 -11.72 0.06
C CYS A 167 4.17 -12.29 1.42
N PHE A 168 5.42 -12.08 1.83
CA PHE A 168 6.00 -12.63 3.05
C PHE A 168 6.54 -11.55 3.99
N ASN A 169 6.30 -10.26 3.70
CA ASN A 169 6.89 -9.14 4.45
C ASN A 169 8.42 -9.29 4.63
N HIS A 170 9.11 -9.78 3.60
CA HIS A 170 10.51 -10.18 3.68
C HIS A 170 11.40 -9.21 2.92
N LEU A 171 12.32 -8.57 3.63
CA LEU A 171 13.34 -7.68 3.10
C LEU A 171 14.67 -8.42 2.97
N LEU A 172 15.24 -8.42 1.76
CA LEU A 172 16.58 -8.90 1.47
C LEU A 172 17.53 -7.70 1.39
N LEU A 173 18.50 -7.64 2.29
CA LEU A 173 19.40 -6.50 2.45
C LEU A 173 20.86 -6.94 2.22
N PRO A 174 21.57 -6.38 1.22
CA PRO A 174 23.01 -6.57 1.11
C PRO A 174 23.75 -6.05 2.34
N GLU A 175 24.87 -6.67 2.69
CA GLU A 175 25.72 -6.23 3.80
C GLU A 175 26.55 -5.00 3.38
N TYR A 176 25.88 -3.87 3.16
CA TYR A 176 26.51 -2.63 2.70
C TYR A 176 27.66 -2.24 3.62
N SER A 177 28.74 -1.70 3.04
CA SER A 177 29.98 -1.37 3.77
C SER A 177 29.89 -0.10 4.63
N SER A 178 28.87 0.74 4.45
CA SER A 178 28.69 1.97 5.22
C SER A 178 27.22 2.38 5.38
N ALA A 179 26.94 3.15 6.43
CA ALA A 179 25.62 3.74 6.68
C ALA A 179 25.18 4.69 5.54
N GLU A 180 26.12 5.41 4.94
CA GLU A 180 25.85 6.30 3.80
C GLU A 180 25.40 5.51 2.56
N LYS A 181 26.11 4.41 2.24
CA LYS A 181 25.74 3.54 1.13
C LYS A 181 24.37 2.92 1.36
N LEU A 182 24.10 2.42 2.57
CA LEU A 182 22.80 1.87 2.93
C LEU A 182 21.67 2.89 2.74
N ARG A 183 21.83 4.12 3.27
CA ARG A 183 20.82 5.18 3.14
C ARG A 183 20.53 5.49 1.68
N LYS A 184 21.59 5.61 0.86
CA LYS A 184 21.47 5.84 -0.58
C LYS A 184 20.71 4.73 -1.29
N MET A 185 21.05 3.46 -1.01
CA MET A 185 20.44 2.31 -1.69
C MET A 185 18.99 2.09 -1.28
N ILE A 186 18.64 2.25 0.01
CA ILE A 186 17.25 2.20 0.47
C ILE A 186 16.43 3.29 -0.19
N ARG A 187 16.93 4.52 -0.17
CA ARG A 187 16.25 5.66 -0.79
C ARG A 187 15.98 5.42 -2.28
N LEU A 188 16.99 4.94 -3.01
CA LEU A 188 16.82 4.62 -4.43
C LEU A 188 15.79 3.52 -4.65
N ALA A 189 15.77 2.48 -3.80
CA ALA A 189 14.78 1.40 -3.90
C ALA A 189 13.34 1.89 -3.66
N ILE A 190 13.11 2.70 -2.62
CA ILE A 190 11.75 3.22 -2.30
C ILE A 190 11.28 4.32 -3.26
N GLU A 191 12.20 5.07 -3.89
CA GLU A 191 11.85 6.09 -4.90
C GLU A 191 11.48 5.46 -6.25
N ASN A 192 12.00 4.28 -6.55
CA ASN A 192 11.79 3.58 -7.83
C ASN A 192 10.85 2.36 -7.71
N CYS A 193 10.21 2.14 -6.56
CA CYS A 193 9.29 1.00 -6.37
C CYS A 193 7.85 1.29 -6.84
N THR A 194 7.56 2.50 -7.30
CA THR A 194 6.26 2.87 -7.87
C THR A 194 6.25 2.72 -9.39
N GLY A 195 5.99 1.50 -9.85
CA GLY A 195 5.82 1.20 -11.27
C GLY A 195 5.79 -0.30 -11.52
N PHE A 196 4.90 -0.77 -12.40
CA PHE A 196 5.11 -2.07 -13.03
C PHE A 196 6.43 -1.94 -13.79
N GLY A 197 7.48 -2.65 -13.35
CA GLY A 197 8.83 -2.54 -13.88
C GLY A 197 8.91 -2.64 -15.40
N LEU A 198 8.76 -1.50 -16.06
CA LEU A 198 9.01 -1.25 -17.46
C LEU A 198 10.06 -0.15 -17.51
N ILE A 199 11.31 -0.57 -17.49
CA ILE A 199 12.38 0.08 -18.24
C ILE A 199 12.65 -0.83 -19.43
#